data_AF-A0A0W0VRZ7-F1
#
_entry.id   AF-A0A0W0VRZ7-F1
#
_cell.length_a   1.000
_cell.length_b   1.000
_cell.length_c   1.000
_cell.angle_alpha   90.00
_cell.angle_beta   90.00
_cell.angle_gamma   90.00
#
_symmetry.space_group_name_H-M   'P 1'
#
loop_
_entity.id
_entity.type
_entity.pdbx_description
1 polymer ?
#
loop_
_entity_poly.entity_id
_entity_poly.type
_entity_poly.pdbx_seq_one_letter_code
_entity_poly.pdbx_strand_id
1 'polypeptide(L)'
;MPHNQAVYEALNNLQLSDEKEKAQQQYAALSSLFYPGKGTENFGELKEKFVEALNEHREILGLKDKLPENVEEIDISLGDEEPTLKALYNLVFQKYMQAHFNQLSDQELSELTGKVNEDDNTALKEHLTDIKITENVKEEFLADASFKAIGQAAKEHLEQRKNEIKPVTEKKDEINQKLTELNNEFNTFKTQEEINQKITAIQKLIEEQNQRIESVQQLPYFEHDNKLQEKVKEAKEAIKQNEQAIEEIKEKQKKLQEIVEGLQEAKKEFIEVTKKRNQLLDDVKQFKKSDTAVADERRQIDEQLTTALDKMKKEKRKAQENALNGSEIYTKNFQEAKKALERVASRKFKTKIEKEASNVNILMQVEGTLSNFTDTVVTKKEDAVNQEPNRTVDTDRTTIQQENNTTARYKGIRLSEGQYIQSKATFDSGKVGVIAQDYKNRVTDHSKQDELSDQEKNQVAFKMAKMLLANYDPAKGPVIISGKDKDMADKVFASLLLIKQNSPEEFKDLKIESRVPGCTGPNRLKDLVHGGFIKRHLGSGGQGELLQKSEREQTATELQRLKASLAVLKTKPELGGPLKKEDSLELGEKNYITRGPKQ
;
A
#
# COMPACT_ATOMS: atom_id res chain seq x y z
N MET A 1 30.22 59.28 0.57
CA MET A 1 29.38 58.62 -0.44
C MET A 1 28.43 57.72 0.32
N PRO A 2 27.15 57.68 -0.04
CA PRO A 2 26.21 56.77 0.60
C PRO A 2 26.67 55.32 0.47
N HIS A 3 26.41 54.52 1.50
CA HIS A 3 26.81 53.11 1.57
C HIS A 3 25.84 52.20 0.81
N ASN A 4 24.81 52.75 0.14
CA ASN A 4 23.74 52.01 -0.52
C ASN A 4 24.28 50.95 -1.48
N GLN A 5 25.23 51.30 -2.35
CA GLN A 5 25.79 50.36 -3.32
C GLN A 5 26.52 49.19 -2.65
N ALA A 6 27.32 49.46 -1.60
CA ALA A 6 28.06 48.42 -0.88
C ALA A 6 27.12 47.44 -0.17
N VAL A 7 26.04 47.96 0.43
CA VAL A 7 25.00 47.14 1.08
C VAL A 7 24.25 46.31 0.04
N TYR A 8 23.86 46.93 -1.09
CA TYR A 8 23.16 46.25 -2.16
C TYR A 8 23.98 45.09 -2.73
N GLU A 9 25.25 45.33 -3.08
CA GLU A 9 26.14 44.29 -3.60
C GLU A 9 26.35 43.14 -2.60
N ALA A 10 26.55 43.47 -1.32
CA ALA A 10 26.74 42.46 -0.29
C ALA A 10 25.48 41.60 -0.08
N LEU A 11 24.30 42.23 0.02
CA LEU A 11 23.03 41.51 0.13
C LEU A 11 22.71 40.70 -1.13
N ASN A 12 23.02 41.21 -2.32
CA ASN A 12 22.79 40.50 -3.57
C ASN A 12 23.65 39.23 -3.64
N ASN A 13 24.91 39.34 -3.22
CA ASN A 13 25.86 38.24 -3.15
C ASN A 13 25.71 37.35 -1.90
N LEU A 14 24.80 37.68 -0.98
CA LEU A 14 24.53 36.87 0.20
C LEU A 14 24.01 35.49 -0.23
N GLN A 15 24.82 34.47 0.04
CA GLN A 15 24.43 33.07 -0.04
C GLN A 15 23.84 32.64 1.31
N LEU A 16 22.61 32.15 1.27
CA LEU A 16 21.97 31.57 2.45
C LEU A 16 22.67 30.24 2.78
N SER A 17 22.93 30.02 4.06
CA SER A 17 23.64 28.83 4.52
C SER A 17 22.72 27.61 4.52
N ASP A 18 23.27 26.46 4.15
CA ASP A 18 22.60 25.15 4.32
C ASP A 18 22.68 24.64 5.77
N GLU A 19 23.50 25.24 6.62
CA GLU A 19 23.62 24.88 8.03
C GLU A 19 22.44 25.45 8.82
N LYS A 20 21.66 24.58 9.48
CA LYS A 20 20.39 24.95 10.15
C LYS A 20 20.51 26.17 11.05
N GLU A 21 21.51 26.20 11.93
CA GLU A 21 21.69 27.27 12.91
C GLU A 21 22.03 28.61 12.23
N LYS A 22 22.96 28.58 11.28
CA LYS A 22 23.36 29.77 10.52
C LYS A 22 22.24 30.27 9.60
N ALA A 23 21.49 29.36 8.96
CA ALA A 23 20.32 29.69 8.15
C ALA A 23 19.23 30.39 8.99
N GLN A 24 19.02 29.93 10.22
CA GLN A 24 18.06 30.53 11.14
C GLN A 24 18.51 31.92 11.63
N GLN A 25 19.81 32.10 11.88
CA GLN A 25 20.39 33.41 12.19
C GLN A 25 20.24 34.39 11.01
N GLN A 26 20.52 33.93 9.79
CA GLN A 26 20.34 34.74 8.57
C GLN A 26 18.87 35.09 8.34
N TYR A 27 17.94 34.16 8.57
CA TYR A 27 16.50 34.43 8.50
C TYR A 27 16.08 35.51 9.51
N ALA A 28 16.50 35.40 10.77
CA ALA A 28 16.21 36.40 11.79
C ALA A 28 16.76 37.78 11.42
N ALA A 29 18.03 37.84 10.96
CA ALA A 29 18.66 39.06 10.50
C ALA A 29 17.91 39.74 9.34
N LEU A 30 17.51 38.95 8.33
CA LEU A 30 16.74 39.44 7.19
C LEU A 30 15.32 39.88 7.60
N SER A 31 14.72 39.21 8.59
CA SER A 31 13.43 39.60 9.16
C SER A 31 13.51 40.95 9.87
N SER A 32 14.54 41.18 10.70
CA SER A 32 14.78 42.48 11.36
C SER A 32 14.96 43.62 10.35
N LEU A 33 15.68 43.36 9.26
CA LEU A 33 15.87 44.33 8.16
C LEU A 33 14.60 44.58 7.33
N PHE A 34 13.71 43.60 7.25
CA PHE A 34 12.45 43.73 6.52
C PHE A 34 11.35 44.43 7.33
N TYR A 35 11.33 44.23 8.66
CA TYR A 35 10.38 44.88 9.59
C TYR A 35 11.01 45.87 10.58
N PRO A 36 11.97 46.74 10.19
CA PRO A 36 12.68 47.53 11.17
C PRO A 36 11.77 48.58 11.83
N GLY A 37 10.59 48.89 11.25
CA GLY A 37 9.64 49.85 11.82
C GLY A 37 8.18 49.46 11.61
N LYS A 38 7.73 48.32 12.16
CA LYS A 38 6.30 47.96 12.13
C LYS A 38 5.45 49.15 12.63
N GLY A 39 4.69 49.77 11.73
CA GLY A 39 3.83 50.94 12.00
C GLY A 39 4.46 52.32 11.81
N THR A 40 5.68 52.45 11.28
CA THR A 40 6.28 53.78 11.02
C THR A 40 5.82 54.35 9.68
N GLU A 41 5.11 55.48 9.71
CA GLU A 41 4.68 56.19 8.50
C GLU A 41 5.79 57.06 7.88
N ASN A 42 6.79 57.45 8.68
CA ASN A 42 7.88 58.36 8.31
C ASN A 42 9.10 57.62 7.72
N PHE A 43 9.50 57.98 6.50
CA PHE A 43 10.67 57.42 5.82
C PHE A 43 12.01 57.67 6.54
N GLY A 44 12.14 58.79 7.26
CA GLY A 44 13.35 59.09 8.05
C GLY A 44 13.52 58.09 9.19
N GLU A 45 12.45 57.83 9.94
CA GLU A 45 12.45 56.84 11.03
C GLU A 45 12.67 55.42 10.50
N LEU A 46 12.10 55.10 9.33
CA LEU A 46 12.33 53.81 8.67
C LEU A 46 13.81 53.62 8.29
N LYS A 47 14.46 54.67 7.75
CA LYS A 47 15.90 54.66 7.44
C LYS A 47 16.72 54.41 8.71
N GLU A 48 16.44 55.12 9.79
CA GLU A 48 17.19 54.99 11.05
C GLU A 48 17.11 53.55 11.57
N LYS A 49 15.90 52.98 11.67
CA LYS A 49 15.74 51.59 12.14
C LYS A 49 16.35 50.57 11.18
N PHE A 50 16.31 50.82 9.87
CA PHE A 50 16.99 49.97 8.89
C PHE A 50 18.51 49.96 9.11
N VAL A 51 19.11 51.13 9.34
CA VAL A 51 20.55 51.25 9.63
C VAL A 51 20.92 50.58 10.96
N GLU A 52 20.09 50.72 11.99
CA GLU A 52 20.28 50.03 13.28
C GLU A 52 20.29 48.50 13.10
N ALA A 53 19.27 47.94 12.45
CA ALA A 53 19.17 46.50 12.19
C ALA A 53 20.31 45.99 11.29
N LEU A 54 20.73 46.80 10.30
CA LEU A 54 21.86 46.48 9.43
C LEU A 54 23.16 46.38 10.22
N ASN A 55 23.37 47.31 11.15
CA ASN A 55 24.55 47.30 12.00
C ASN A 55 24.55 46.13 12.98
N GLU A 56 23.41 45.85 13.62
CA GLU A 56 23.24 44.74 14.56
C GLU A 56 23.58 43.39 13.90
N HIS A 57 23.15 43.18 12.66
CA HIS A 57 23.28 41.91 11.96
C HIS A 57 24.40 41.87 10.91
N ARG A 58 25.29 42.86 10.88
CA ARG A 58 26.32 42.99 9.83
C ARG A 58 27.26 41.79 9.72
N GLU A 59 27.53 41.08 10.82
CA GLU A 59 28.39 39.89 10.77
C GLU A 59 27.70 38.70 10.10
N ILE A 60 26.45 38.42 10.52
CA ILE A 60 25.63 37.31 9.99
C ILE A 60 25.35 37.50 8.49
N LEU A 61 25.20 38.75 8.06
CA LEU A 61 24.92 39.13 6.68
C LEU A 61 26.18 39.37 5.83
N GLY A 62 27.39 39.18 6.38
CA GLY A 62 28.64 39.35 5.63
C GLY A 62 28.98 40.81 5.26
N LEU A 63 28.46 41.77 6.02
CA LEU A 63 28.61 43.22 5.83
C LEU A 63 29.71 43.85 6.70
N LYS A 64 30.33 43.08 7.60
CA LYS A 64 31.32 43.60 8.58
C LYS A 64 32.43 44.43 7.93
N ASP A 65 32.99 43.96 6.81
CA ASP A 65 34.10 44.64 6.12
C ASP A 65 33.63 45.68 5.07
N LYS A 66 32.30 45.84 4.92
CA LYS A 66 31.66 46.70 3.91
C LYS A 66 31.07 47.97 4.52
N LEU A 67 30.93 48.01 5.84
CA LEU A 67 30.34 49.11 6.59
C LEU A 67 31.32 49.62 7.67
N PRO A 68 31.30 50.93 7.98
CA PRO A 68 32.09 51.46 9.09
C PRO A 68 31.65 50.85 10.42
N GLU A 69 32.57 50.80 11.39
CA GLU A 69 32.28 50.23 12.71
C GLU A 69 31.25 51.07 13.48
N ASN A 70 31.26 52.38 13.29
CA ASN A 70 30.38 53.34 13.93
C ASN A 70 29.07 53.51 13.13
N VAL A 71 27.93 53.31 13.80
CA VAL A 71 26.59 53.39 13.19
C VAL A 71 26.30 54.77 12.61
N GLU A 72 26.76 55.82 13.29
CA GLU A 72 26.56 57.20 12.86
C GLU A 72 27.26 57.52 11.52
N GLU A 73 28.24 56.70 11.13
CA GLU A 73 28.95 56.83 9.86
C GLU A 73 28.24 56.08 8.71
N ILE A 74 27.26 55.22 9.00
CA ILE A 74 26.49 54.47 7.99
C ILE A 74 25.44 55.40 7.37
N ASP A 75 25.84 56.11 6.31
CA ASP A 75 24.91 56.92 5.53
C ASP A 75 24.18 56.09 4.45
N ILE A 76 22.87 55.91 4.60
CA ILE A 76 21.98 55.35 3.57
C ILE A 76 21.15 56.48 2.95
N SER A 77 21.37 56.80 1.68
CA SER A 77 20.65 57.91 1.02
C SER A 77 19.17 57.59 0.81
N LEU A 78 18.30 58.57 1.09
CA LEU A 78 16.88 58.57 0.73
C LEU A 78 16.62 59.13 -0.69
N GLY A 79 17.63 59.76 -1.31
CA GLY A 79 17.49 60.47 -2.57
C GLY A 79 17.50 59.57 -3.82
N ASP A 80 17.64 60.20 -4.99
CA ASP A 80 17.59 59.56 -6.32
C ASP A 80 18.86 58.76 -6.67
N GLU A 81 19.84 58.66 -5.76
CA GLU A 81 21.06 57.87 -5.99
C GLU A 81 20.73 56.38 -5.97
N GLU A 82 20.94 55.70 -7.10
CA GLU A 82 20.78 54.25 -7.18
C GLU A 82 21.97 53.53 -6.52
N PRO A 83 21.72 52.50 -5.68
CA PRO A 83 20.42 51.92 -5.35
C PRO A 83 19.70 52.73 -4.25
N THR A 84 18.43 53.04 -4.45
CA THR A 84 17.62 53.76 -3.45
C THR A 84 17.33 52.90 -2.22
N LEU A 85 16.90 53.50 -1.11
CA LEU A 85 16.41 52.74 0.06
C LEU A 85 15.32 51.73 -0.34
N LYS A 86 14.43 52.10 -1.26
CA LYS A 86 13.41 51.21 -1.81
C LYS A 86 13.99 50.01 -2.55
N ALA A 87 15.08 50.19 -3.30
CA ALA A 87 15.77 49.08 -3.97
C ALA A 87 16.40 48.11 -2.95
N LEU A 88 17.00 48.65 -1.87
CA LEU A 88 17.53 47.86 -0.76
C LEU A 88 16.42 47.04 -0.07
N TYR A 89 15.27 47.66 0.23
CA TYR A 89 14.12 46.95 0.81
C TYR A 89 13.60 45.82 -0.08
N ASN A 90 13.49 46.06 -1.38
CA ASN A 90 13.06 45.02 -2.32
C ASN A 90 14.03 43.83 -2.33
N LEU A 91 15.35 44.10 -2.29
CA LEU A 91 16.36 43.05 -2.24
C LEU A 91 16.33 42.28 -0.91
N VAL A 92 16.20 42.99 0.22
CA VAL A 92 16.00 42.37 1.54
C VAL A 92 14.77 41.49 1.54
N PHE A 93 13.64 41.95 0.98
CA PHE A 93 12.42 41.17 0.89
C PHE A 93 12.62 39.88 0.08
N GLN A 94 13.29 39.96 -1.07
CA GLN A 94 13.60 38.78 -1.88
C GLN A 94 14.46 37.77 -1.11
N LYS A 95 15.51 38.24 -0.43
CA LYS A 95 16.40 37.38 0.37
C LYS A 95 15.69 36.80 1.59
N TYR A 96 14.86 37.59 2.26
CA TYR A 96 14.01 37.15 3.36
C TYR A 96 13.08 36.02 2.90
N MET A 97 12.41 36.17 1.76
CA MET A 97 11.53 35.13 1.21
C MET A 97 12.29 33.86 0.84
N GLN A 98 13.47 33.98 0.22
CA GLN A 98 14.34 32.82 -0.04
C GLN A 98 14.70 32.07 1.24
N ALA A 99 15.03 32.79 2.32
CA ALA A 99 15.29 32.19 3.62
C ALA A 99 14.02 31.59 4.24
N HIS A 100 12.86 32.24 4.03
CA HIS A 100 11.57 31.76 4.52
C HIS A 100 11.12 30.47 3.83
N PHE A 101 11.46 30.24 2.56
CA PHE A 101 11.15 28.97 1.87
C PHE A 101 11.75 27.74 2.57
N ASN A 102 12.86 27.91 3.27
CA ASN A 102 13.44 26.83 4.09
C ASN A 102 12.57 26.45 5.29
N GLN A 103 11.70 27.36 5.74
CA GLN A 103 10.76 27.14 6.85
C GLN A 103 9.40 26.60 6.39
N LEU A 104 9.09 26.72 5.09
CA LEU A 104 7.83 26.23 4.53
C LEU A 104 7.85 24.72 4.28
N SER A 105 6.72 24.08 4.54
CA SER A 105 6.45 22.71 4.10
C SER A 105 6.35 22.64 2.56
N ASP A 106 6.55 21.44 2.01
CA ASP A 106 6.40 21.22 0.56
C ASP A 106 4.97 21.53 0.06
N GLN A 107 3.97 21.40 0.92
CA GLN A 107 2.59 21.77 0.58
C GLN A 107 2.46 23.29 0.45
N GLU A 108 2.91 24.05 1.45
CA GLU A 108 2.88 25.52 1.43
C GLU A 108 3.70 26.08 0.27
N LEU A 109 4.87 25.49 -0.01
CA LEU A 109 5.70 25.88 -1.15
C LEU A 109 5.04 25.51 -2.49
N SER A 110 4.30 24.41 -2.56
CA SER A 110 3.51 24.04 -3.74
C SER A 110 2.30 24.96 -3.95
N GLU A 111 1.65 25.39 -2.87
CA GLU A 111 0.55 26.36 -2.93
C GLU A 111 1.08 27.73 -3.39
N LEU A 112 2.22 28.16 -2.84
CA LEU A 112 2.91 29.38 -3.22
C LEU A 112 3.29 29.37 -4.72
N THR A 113 3.93 28.29 -5.20
CA THR A 113 4.31 28.16 -6.62
C THR A 113 3.12 27.98 -7.56
N GLY A 114 2.01 27.43 -7.08
CA GLY A 114 0.75 27.36 -7.84
C GLY A 114 0.20 28.74 -8.19
N LYS A 115 0.32 29.69 -7.25
CA LYS A 115 -0.14 31.08 -7.38
C LYS A 115 0.78 31.98 -8.22
N VAL A 116 1.94 31.47 -8.64
CA VAL A 116 2.93 32.21 -9.45
C VAL A 116 2.67 32.09 -10.96
N ASN A 117 1.85 31.12 -11.40
CA ASN A 117 1.62 30.86 -12.82
C ASN A 117 0.52 31.73 -13.45
N GLU A 118 -0.09 32.62 -12.68
CA GLU A 118 -1.02 33.62 -13.20
C GLU A 118 -0.19 34.87 -13.52
N ASP A 119 -0.39 35.50 -14.68
CA ASP A 119 0.27 36.77 -15.06
C ASP A 119 -0.10 37.95 -14.10
N ASP A 120 -0.78 37.63 -12.99
CA ASP A 120 -1.27 38.50 -11.96
C ASP A 120 -0.61 38.15 -10.61
N ASN A 121 0.23 39.05 -10.11
CA ASN A 121 0.86 38.93 -8.78
C ASN A 121 -0.14 39.06 -7.63
N THR A 122 -1.41 39.38 -7.89
CA THR A 122 -2.45 39.60 -6.87
C THR A 122 -2.66 38.36 -6.00
N ALA A 123 -2.76 37.17 -6.58
CA ALA A 123 -2.94 35.94 -5.82
C ALA A 123 -1.76 35.63 -4.89
N LEU A 124 -0.52 35.92 -5.34
CA LEU A 124 0.68 35.77 -4.53
C LEU A 124 0.73 36.82 -3.39
N LYS A 125 0.37 38.07 -3.68
CA LYS A 125 0.28 39.16 -2.69
C LYS A 125 -0.74 38.84 -1.60
N GLU A 126 -1.95 38.43 -1.98
CA GLU A 126 -2.99 38.00 -1.05
C GLU A 126 -2.50 36.85 -0.18
N HIS A 127 -1.85 35.85 -0.78
CA HIS A 127 -1.34 34.71 -0.01
C HIS A 127 -0.26 35.10 1.00
N LEU A 128 0.72 35.93 0.60
CA LEU A 128 1.76 36.42 1.51
C LEU A 128 1.17 37.31 2.62
N THR A 129 0.05 37.97 2.35
CA THR A 129 -0.70 38.74 3.35
C THR A 129 -1.44 37.82 4.32
N ASP A 130 -2.09 36.77 3.82
CA ASP A 130 -2.81 35.78 4.63
C ASP A 130 -1.88 35.06 5.63
N ILE A 131 -0.66 34.75 5.22
CA ILE A 131 0.38 34.16 6.09
C ILE A 131 1.16 35.21 6.89
N LYS A 132 0.67 36.46 6.90
CA LYS A 132 1.19 37.60 7.68
C LYS A 132 2.62 38.01 7.39
N ILE A 133 3.12 37.70 6.19
CA ILE A 133 4.43 38.15 5.75
C ILE A 133 4.37 39.61 5.28
N THR A 134 3.34 40.02 4.54
CA THR A 134 3.28 41.39 4.00
C THR A 134 2.35 42.33 4.78
N GLU A 135 1.70 41.85 5.85
CA GLU A 135 0.64 42.58 6.60
C GLU A 135 1.03 44.00 7.07
N ASN A 136 2.33 44.28 7.26
CA ASN A 136 2.82 45.55 7.81
C ASN A 136 3.80 46.29 6.90
N VAL A 137 3.85 45.92 5.62
CA VAL A 137 4.80 46.48 4.66
C VAL A 137 4.02 47.35 3.69
N LYS A 138 4.41 48.62 3.55
CA LYS A 138 3.74 49.51 2.59
C LYS A 138 3.92 48.96 1.18
N GLU A 139 2.84 48.92 0.40
CA GLU A 139 2.83 48.38 -0.97
C GLU A 139 3.89 49.01 -1.87
N GLU A 140 4.26 50.27 -1.62
CA GLU A 140 5.30 50.99 -2.36
C GLU A 140 6.69 50.31 -2.28
N PHE A 141 6.96 49.47 -1.29
CA PHE A 141 8.19 48.69 -1.14
C PHE A 141 8.10 47.27 -1.71
N LEU A 142 6.94 46.88 -2.24
CA LEU A 142 6.66 45.55 -2.75
C LEU A 142 6.45 45.62 -4.26
N ALA A 143 7.55 45.78 -5.01
CA ALA A 143 7.48 45.88 -6.47
C ALA A 143 7.02 44.55 -7.09
N ASP A 144 6.23 44.62 -8.18
CA ASP A 144 5.77 43.43 -8.92
C ASP A 144 6.94 42.55 -9.40
N ALA A 145 8.07 43.16 -9.74
CA ALA A 145 9.30 42.45 -10.08
C ALA A 145 9.81 41.56 -8.92
N SER A 146 9.64 42.00 -7.68
CA SER A 146 10.03 41.24 -6.48
C SER A 146 9.17 40.00 -6.30
N PHE A 147 7.84 40.11 -6.48
CA PHE A 147 6.93 38.97 -6.42
C PHE A 147 7.23 37.94 -7.50
N LYS A 148 7.54 38.39 -8.72
CA LYS A 148 7.96 37.49 -9.81
C LYS A 148 9.25 36.75 -9.47
N ALA A 149 10.24 37.45 -8.92
CA ALA A 149 11.52 36.85 -8.50
C ALA A 149 11.33 35.84 -7.36
N ILE A 150 10.48 36.17 -6.38
CA ILE A 150 10.10 35.29 -5.26
C ILE A 150 9.42 34.03 -5.80
N GLY A 151 8.47 34.18 -6.74
CA GLY A 151 7.76 33.07 -7.33
C GLY A 151 8.68 32.10 -8.10
N GLN A 152 9.60 32.65 -8.88
CA GLN A 152 10.60 31.86 -9.60
C GLN A 152 11.53 31.12 -8.62
N ALA A 153 12.03 31.82 -7.59
CA ALA A 153 12.88 31.22 -6.57
C ALA A 153 12.15 30.11 -5.78
N ALA A 154 10.85 30.27 -5.48
CA ALA A 154 10.06 29.22 -4.84
C ALA A 154 9.96 27.97 -5.72
N LYS A 155 9.85 28.15 -7.04
CA LYS A 155 9.75 27.06 -8.03
C LYS A 155 11.06 26.29 -8.13
N GLU A 156 12.17 27.02 -8.22
CA GLU A 156 13.53 26.44 -8.21
C GLU A 156 13.80 25.68 -6.91
N HIS A 157 13.43 26.26 -5.76
CA HIS A 157 13.61 25.62 -4.45
C HIS A 157 12.81 24.32 -4.31
N LEU A 158 11.56 24.32 -4.77
CA LEU A 158 10.72 23.12 -4.79
C LEU A 158 11.29 22.04 -5.72
N GLU A 159 11.86 22.42 -6.85
CA GLU A 159 12.46 21.50 -7.81
C GLU A 159 13.78 20.92 -7.29
N GLN A 160 14.61 21.71 -6.62
CA GLN A 160 15.80 21.26 -5.92
C GLN A 160 15.45 20.23 -4.84
N ARG A 161 14.48 20.52 -3.96
CA ARG A 161 14.01 19.56 -2.93
C ARG A 161 13.53 18.24 -3.54
N LYS A 162 12.77 18.31 -4.63
CA LYS A 162 12.33 17.10 -5.36
C LYS A 162 13.50 16.27 -5.89
N ASN A 163 14.53 16.93 -6.42
CA ASN A 163 15.72 16.28 -6.95
C ASN A 163 16.60 15.65 -5.87
N GLU A 164 16.65 16.22 -4.67
CA GLU A 164 17.35 15.63 -3.51
C GLU A 164 16.66 14.36 -2.98
N ILE A 165 15.32 14.29 -3.06
CA ILE A 165 14.52 13.15 -2.57
C ILE A 165 14.49 11.98 -3.58
N LYS A 166 14.47 12.29 -4.88
CA LYS A 166 14.40 11.33 -5.99
C LYS A 166 15.39 10.14 -5.89
N PRO A 167 16.68 10.32 -5.57
CA PRO A 167 17.64 9.21 -5.47
C PRO A 167 17.41 8.26 -4.28
N VAL A 168 16.67 8.68 -3.23
CA VAL A 168 16.31 7.82 -2.09
C VAL A 168 15.20 6.84 -2.51
N THR A 169 14.21 7.32 -3.27
CA THR A 169 13.12 6.50 -3.77
C THR A 169 13.55 5.54 -4.90
N GLU A 170 14.39 6.00 -5.83
CA GLU A 170 14.81 5.17 -6.98
C GLU A 170 15.76 4.01 -6.58
N LYS A 171 16.64 4.22 -5.60
CA LYS A 171 17.53 3.14 -5.12
C LYS A 171 16.83 2.10 -4.23
N LYS A 172 15.72 2.45 -3.57
CA LYS A 172 14.88 1.49 -2.83
C LYS A 172 14.35 0.41 -3.78
N ASP A 173 13.89 0.82 -4.96
CA ASP A 173 13.36 -0.08 -5.98
C ASP A 173 14.48 -0.94 -6.60
N GLU A 174 15.67 -0.37 -6.81
CA GLU A 174 16.85 -1.11 -7.29
C GLU A 174 17.29 -2.21 -6.31
N ILE A 175 17.30 -1.93 -5.00
CA ILE A 175 17.65 -2.92 -3.96
C ILE A 175 16.59 -4.01 -3.87
N ASN A 176 15.30 -3.65 -3.91
CA ASN A 176 14.21 -4.62 -3.90
C ASN A 176 14.23 -5.52 -5.14
N GLN A 177 14.61 -4.97 -6.30
CA GLN A 177 14.81 -5.73 -7.54
C GLN A 177 16.03 -6.67 -7.44
N LYS A 178 17.17 -6.21 -6.91
CA LYS A 178 18.35 -7.05 -6.70
C LYS A 178 18.09 -8.19 -5.70
N LEU A 179 17.38 -7.93 -4.60
CA LEU A 179 16.94 -8.94 -3.64
C LEU A 179 16.02 -9.98 -4.29
N THR A 180 15.11 -9.50 -5.13
CA THR A 180 14.22 -10.31 -5.96
C THR A 180 14.99 -11.24 -6.91
N GLU A 181 15.94 -10.69 -7.66
CA GLU A 181 16.81 -11.45 -8.58
C GLU A 181 17.65 -12.48 -7.81
N LEU A 182 18.20 -12.10 -6.65
CA LEU A 182 18.97 -12.99 -5.79
C LEU A 182 18.15 -14.16 -5.28
N ASN A 183 16.90 -13.93 -4.87
CA ASN A 183 16.02 -14.98 -4.35
C ASN A 183 15.63 -15.98 -5.44
N ASN A 184 15.48 -15.51 -6.68
CA ASN A 184 15.25 -16.38 -7.83
C ASN A 184 16.48 -17.20 -8.17
N GLU A 185 17.66 -16.60 -8.13
CA GLU A 185 18.94 -17.28 -8.39
C GLU A 185 19.38 -18.21 -7.25
N PHE A 186 18.89 -17.99 -6.03
CA PHE A 186 19.15 -18.85 -4.86
C PHE A 186 18.68 -20.29 -5.06
N ASN A 187 17.71 -20.51 -5.97
CA ASN A 187 17.25 -21.84 -6.37
C ASN A 187 18.12 -22.50 -7.45
N THR A 188 19.15 -21.81 -7.94
CA THR A 188 20.02 -22.25 -9.04
C THR A 188 21.50 -22.33 -8.69
N PHE A 189 21.94 -21.87 -7.52
CA PHE A 189 23.36 -21.85 -7.17
C PHE A 189 23.95 -23.24 -6.97
N LYS A 190 25.20 -23.39 -7.43
CA LYS A 190 25.95 -24.65 -7.38
C LYS A 190 27.02 -24.65 -6.29
N THR A 191 27.41 -23.50 -5.73
CA THR A 191 28.51 -23.42 -4.76
C THR A 191 28.28 -22.42 -3.62
N GLN A 192 28.80 -22.76 -2.43
CA GLN A 192 28.73 -21.97 -1.19
C GLN A 192 29.38 -20.57 -1.32
N GLU A 193 30.38 -20.46 -2.19
CA GLU A 193 31.16 -19.24 -2.40
C GLU A 193 30.34 -18.15 -3.12
N GLU A 194 29.52 -18.54 -4.10
CA GLU A 194 28.59 -17.64 -4.81
C GLU A 194 27.54 -17.05 -3.86
N ILE A 195 27.05 -17.85 -2.91
CA ILE A 195 26.10 -17.40 -1.88
C ILE A 195 26.74 -16.35 -0.96
N ASN A 196 27.96 -16.62 -0.48
CA ASN A 196 28.67 -15.71 0.42
C ASN A 196 29.00 -14.37 -0.24
N GLN A 197 29.49 -14.37 -1.49
CA GLN A 197 29.80 -13.14 -2.22
C GLN A 197 28.56 -12.24 -2.38
N LYS A 198 27.39 -12.85 -2.60
CA LYS A 198 26.14 -12.12 -2.76
C LYS A 198 25.58 -11.58 -1.44
N ILE A 199 25.71 -12.33 -0.33
CA ILE A 199 25.38 -11.81 1.01
C ILE A 199 26.22 -10.55 1.31
N THR A 200 27.52 -10.60 1.03
CA THR A 200 28.42 -9.45 1.22
C THR A 200 28.01 -8.25 0.36
N ALA A 201 27.62 -8.48 -0.90
CA ALA A 201 27.15 -7.40 -1.78
C ALA A 201 25.85 -6.73 -1.25
N ILE A 202 24.91 -7.50 -0.69
CA ILE A 202 23.69 -6.96 -0.08
C ILE A 202 24.01 -6.15 1.17
N GLN A 203 24.88 -6.68 2.05
CA GLN A 203 25.28 -5.97 3.27
C GLN A 203 25.88 -4.59 2.94
N LYS A 204 26.71 -4.51 1.90
CA LYS A 204 27.25 -3.24 1.43
C LYS A 204 26.16 -2.26 0.97
N LEU A 205 25.14 -2.73 0.26
CA LEU A 205 24.01 -1.90 -0.15
C LEU A 205 23.16 -1.40 1.03
N ILE A 206 22.97 -2.23 2.06
CA ILE A 206 22.28 -1.82 3.30
C ILE A 206 23.07 -0.71 4.00
N GLU A 207 24.39 -0.86 4.09
CA GLU A 207 25.26 0.13 4.73
C GLU A 207 25.28 1.47 3.98
N GLU A 208 25.34 1.44 2.64
CA GLU A 208 25.21 2.64 1.80
C GLU A 208 23.84 3.33 1.97
N GLN A 209 22.76 2.58 2.20
CA GLN A 209 21.43 3.16 2.50
C GLN A 209 21.35 3.76 3.89
N ASN A 210 21.94 3.11 4.90
CA ASN A 210 22.00 3.66 6.26
C ASN A 210 22.73 5.01 6.28
N GLN A 211 23.88 5.12 5.60
CA GLN A 211 24.61 6.38 5.47
C GLN A 211 23.78 7.49 4.79
N ARG A 212 22.96 7.12 3.80
CA ARG A 212 22.05 8.07 3.14
C ARG A 212 20.92 8.52 4.06
N ILE A 213 20.31 7.59 4.78
CA ILE A 213 19.27 7.93 5.77
C ILE A 213 19.84 8.89 6.81
N GLU A 214 21.05 8.62 7.32
CA GLU A 214 21.73 9.52 8.24
C GLU A 214 21.96 10.92 7.64
N SER A 215 22.39 11.00 6.37
CA SER A 215 22.55 12.29 5.68
C SER A 215 21.23 13.06 5.52
N VAL A 216 20.12 12.36 5.25
CA VAL A 216 18.78 12.98 5.15
C VAL A 216 18.30 13.46 6.52
N GLN A 217 18.61 12.71 7.59
CA GLN A 217 18.26 13.09 8.96
C GLN A 217 19.05 14.31 9.47
N GLN A 218 20.20 14.63 8.85
CA GLN A 218 20.99 15.83 9.13
C GLN A 218 20.48 17.07 8.37
N LEU A 219 19.50 16.93 7.46
CA LEU A 219 18.96 18.08 6.74
C LEU A 219 18.19 19.00 7.69
N PRO A 220 18.36 20.35 7.60
CA PRO A 220 17.75 21.33 8.51
C PRO A 220 16.24 21.19 8.67
N TYR A 221 15.57 20.74 7.62
CA TYR A 221 14.12 20.67 7.46
C TYR A 221 13.52 19.29 7.76
N PHE A 222 14.34 18.27 8.10
CA PHE A 222 13.84 16.92 8.38
C PHE A 222 12.85 16.86 9.54
N GLU A 223 13.01 17.72 10.56
CA GLU A 223 12.11 17.78 11.72
C GLU A 223 10.71 18.31 11.40
N HIS A 224 10.55 19.05 10.30
CA HIS A 224 9.31 19.75 9.98
C HIS A 224 8.49 19.07 8.86
N ASP A 225 9.08 18.15 8.10
CA ASP A 225 8.38 17.41 7.04
C ASP A 225 7.93 16.02 7.52
N ASN A 226 6.67 15.94 7.94
CA ASN A 226 6.02 14.68 8.37
C ASN A 226 6.06 13.59 7.29
N LYS A 227 5.98 13.94 5.99
CA LYS A 227 6.06 12.95 4.90
C LYS A 227 7.47 12.41 4.75
N LEU A 228 8.48 13.25 4.94
CA LEU A 228 9.88 12.83 4.90
C LEU A 228 10.22 11.92 6.10
N GLN A 229 9.72 12.26 7.30
CA GLN A 229 9.85 11.41 8.49
C GLN A 229 9.19 10.05 8.32
N GLU A 230 7.97 10.02 7.76
CA GLU A 230 7.25 8.79 7.48
C GLU A 230 8.02 7.91 6.48
N LYS A 231 8.54 8.50 5.40
CA LYS A 231 9.40 7.79 4.42
C LYS A 231 10.69 7.25 5.04
N VAL A 232 11.34 8.02 5.91
CA VAL A 232 12.56 7.55 6.61
C VAL A 232 12.22 6.44 7.60
N LYS A 233 11.08 6.52 8.29
CA LYS A 233 10.59 5.46 9.18
C LYS A 233 10.31 4.18 8.39
N GLU A 234 9.61 4.27 7.26
CA GLU A 234 9.39 3.13 6.36
C GLU A 234 10.69 2.52 5.84
N ALA A 235 11.67 3.36 5.48
CA ALA A 235 12.98 2.89 5.02
C ALA A 235 13.73 2.14 6.13
N LYS A 236 13.75 2.66 7.36
CA LYS A 236 14.35 1.99 8.53
C LYS A 236 13.67 0.66 8.84
N GLU A 237 12.34 0.60 8.76
CA GLU A 237 11.60 -0.64 8.99
C GLU A 237 11.88 -1.69 7.90
N ALA A 238 12.01 -1.27 6.65
CA ALA A 238 12.41 -2.16 5.55
C ALA A 238 13.85 -2.68 5.70
N ILE A 239 14.81 -1.83 6.11
CA ILE A 239 16.19 -2.24 6.40
C ILE A 239 16.21 -3.32 7.50
N LYS A 240 15.47 -3.08 8.59
CA LYS A 240 15.37 -4.05 9.70
C LYS A 240 14.81 -5.40 9.25
N GLN A 241 13.78 -5.40 8.39
CA GLN A 241 13.23 -6.63 7.82
C GLN A 241 14.25 -7.38 6.94
N ASN A 242 15.05 -6.64 6.16
CA ASN A 242 16.11 -7.22 5.33
C ASN A 242 17.24 -7.83 6.17
N GLU A 243 17.66 -7.17 7.25
CA GLU A 243 18.65 -7.71 8.19
C GLU A 243 18.17 -9.03 8.82
N GLN A 244 16.90 -9.09 9.23
CA GLN A 244 16.29 -10.32 9.75
C GLN A 244 16.29 -11.45 8.72
N ALA A 245 15.91 -11.16 7.47
CA ALA A 245 15.92 -12.15 6.39
C ALA A 245 17.33 -12.70 6.10
N ILE A 246 18.36 -11.85 6.18
CA ILE A 246 19.77 -12.28 6.01
C ILE A 246 20.18 -13.26 7.11
N GLU A 247 19.81 -13.00 8.38
CA GLU A 247 20.14 -13.90 9.48
C GLU A 247 19.44 -15.26 9.35
N GLU A 248 18.17 -15.29 8.92
CA GLU A 248 17.48 -16.56 8.63
C GLU A 248 18.17 -17.37 7.52
N ILE A 249 18.69 -16.70 6.49
CA ILE A 249 19.44 -17.36 5.40
C ILE A 249 20.74 -17.96 5.96
N LYS A 250 21.49 -17.22 6.78
CA LYS A 250 22.72 -17.72 7.42
C LYS A 250 22.45 -18.93 8.30
N GLU A 251 21.37 -18.93 9.07
CA GLU A 251 21.02 -20.07 9.93
C GLU A 251 20.68 -21.32 9.10
N LYS A 252 19.93 -21.16 8.00
CA LYS A 252 19.62 -22.26 7.08
C LYS A 252 20.88 -22.79 6.39
N GLN A 253 21.77 -21.90 5.98
CA GLN A 253 23.07 -22.26 5.39
C GLN A 253 23.91 -23.10 6.35
N LYS A 254 23.97 -22.71 7.63
CA LYS A 254 24.66 -23.49 8.67
C LYS A 254 24.08 -24.90 8.82
N LYS A 255 22.76 -25.04 8.92
CA LYS A 255 22.09 -26.36 9.01
C LYS A 255 22.37 -27.24 7.80
N LEU A 256 22.41 -26.66 6.60
CA LEU A 256 22.72 -27.40 5.38
C LEU A 256 24.16 -27.93 5.39
N GLN A 257 25.09 -27.12 5.89
CA GLN A 257 26.50 -27.48 6.00
C GLN A 257 26.72 -28.65 6.97
N GLU A 258 26.04 -28.64 8.13
CA GLU A 258 26.06 -29.76 9.09
C GLU A 258 25.57 -31.07 8.46
N ILE A 259 24.53 -31.02 7.61
CA ILE A 259 24.01 -32.21 6.89
C ILE A 259 25.02 -32.73 5.86
N VAL A 260 25.67 -31.83 5.11
CA VAL A 260 26.67 -32.21 4.11
C VAL A 260 27.86 -32.90 4.77
N GLU A 261 28.34 -32.38 5.90
CA GLU A 261 29.41 -32.99 6.68
C GLU A 261 29.01 -34.39 7.18
N GLY A 262 27.79 -34.55 7.69
CA GLY A 262 27.25 -35.86 8.10
C GLY A 262 27.20 -36.90 6.96
N LEU A 263 26.76 -36.47 5.77
CA LEU A 263 26.72 -37.33 4.58
C LEU A 263 28.13 -37.72 4.07
N GLN A 264 29.10 -36.80 4.15
CA GLN A 264 30.48 -37.10 3.79
C GLN A 264 31.09 -38.14 4.72
N GLU A 265 30.81 -38.04 6.02
CA GLU A 265 31.31 -39.00 7.00
C GLU A 265 30.68 -40.37 6.81
N ALA A 266 29.35 -40.44 6.60
CA ALA A 266 28.66 -41.69 6.30
C ALA A 266 29.17 -42.35 4.99
N LYS A 267 29.55 -41.55 3.99
CA LYS A 267 30.17 -42.05 2.76
C LYS A 267 31.55 -42.66 3.01
N LYS A 268 32.38 -42.05 3.86
CA LYS A 268 33.69 -42.62 4.22
C LYS A 268 33.53 -43.98 4.90
N GLU A 269 32.62 -44.08 5.88
CA GLU A 269 32.31 -45.34 6.56
C GLU A 269 31.89 -46.42 5.55
N PHE A 270 30.99 -46.09 4.61
CA PHE A 270 30.55 -47.04 3.59
C PHE A 270 31.67 -47.54 2.67
N ILE A 271 32.59 -46.65 2.27
CA ILE A 271 33.76 -47.01 1.46
C ILE A 271 34.67 -47.98 2.24
N GLU A 272 34.89 -47.71 3.52
CA GLU A 272 35.74 -48.56 4.36
C GLU A 272 35.15 -49.97 4.53
N VAL A 273 33.84 -50.07 4.80
CA VAL A 273 33.15 -51.36 4.89
C VAL A 273 33.18 -52.11 3.56
N THR A 274 33.01 -51.40 2.44
CA THR A 274 33.09 -52.01 1.10
C THR A 274 34.47 -52.56 0.80
N LYS A 275 35.54 -51.85 1.21
CA LYS A 275 36.91 -52.36 1.09
C LYS A 275 37.10 -53.65 1.89
N LYS A 276 36.65 -53.69 3.15
CA LYS A 276 36.72 -54.89 4.01
C LYS A 276 36.00 -56.08 3.37
N ARG A 277 34.79 -55.86 2.85
CA ARG A 277 34.03 -56.91 2.12
C ARG A 277 34.79 -57.46 0.91
N ASN A 278 35.35 -56.59 0.09
CA ASN A 278 36.07 -57.01 -1.12
C ASN A 278 37.32 -57.82 -0.77
N GLN A 279 38.04 -57.41 0.27
CA GLN A 279 39.19 -58.14 0.78
C GLN A 279 38.81 -59.55 1.25
N LEU A 280 37.73 -59.67 2.05
CA LEU A 280 37.22 -60.96 2.50
C LEU A 280 36.78 -61.87 1.33
N LEU A 281 36.18 -61.28 0.28
CA LEU A 281 35.80 -62.00 -0.95
C LEU A 281 37.00 -62.58 -1.69
N ASP A 282 38.13 -61.88 -1.70
CA ASP A 282 39.35 -62.36 -2.31
C ASP A 282 40.05 -63.41 -1.44
N ASP A 283 40.01 -63.28 -0.11
CA ASP A 283 40.47 -64.30 0.83
C ASP A 283 39.67 -65.61 0.70
N VAL A 284 38.34 -65.52 0.55
CA VAL A 284 37.45 -66.69 0.29
C VAL A 284 37.82 -67.39 -1.03
N LYS A 285 38.17 -66.64 -2.08
CA LYS A 285 38.58 -67.23 -3.37
C LYS A 285 39.92 -67.96 -3.25
N GLN A 286 40.81 -67.51 -2.36
CA GLN A 286 42.10 -68.16 -2.11
C GLN A 286 41.97 -69.39 -1.19
N PHE A 287 41.03 -69.38 -0.24
CA PHE A 287 40.78 -70.50 0.68
C PHE A 287 39.68 -71.45 0.17
N LYS A 288 40.06 -72.49 -0.57
CA LYS A 288 39.11 -73.54 -1.03
C LYS A 288 38.65 -74.54 0.04
N LYS A 289 39.03 -74.43 1.33
CA LYS A 289 38.68 -75.41 2.37
C LYS A 289 38.69 -74.84 3.80
N SER A 290 37.55 -74.31 4.27
CA SER A 290 37.01 -74.49 5.63
C SER A 290 35.82 -73.54 5.83
N ASP A 291 34.61 -74.09 5.85
CA ASP A 291 33.36 -73.36 5.58
C ASP A 291 32.74 -72.59 6.75
N THR A 292 33.29 -72.64 7.97
CA THR A 292 32.60 -72.09 9.16
C THR A 292 33.11 -70.73 9.62
N ALA A 293 34.42 -70.54 9.84
CA ALA A 293 34.95 -69.26 10.34
C ALA A 293 34.79 -68.11 9.32
N VAL A 294 34.98 -68.42 8.03
CA VAL A 294 34.79 -67.46 6.93
C VAL A 294 33.31 -67.10 6.75
N ALA A 295 32.39 -68.02 7.06
CA ALA A 295 30.96 -67.76 7.01
C ALA A 295 30.51 -66.82 8.15
N ASP A 296 31.09 -66.95 9.35
CA ASP A 296 30.80 -66.08 10.50
C ASP A 296 31.37 -64.66 10.30
N GLU A 297 32.60 -64.51 9.79
CA GLU A 297 33.14 -63.19 9.40
C GLU A 297 32.33 -62.54 8.27
N ARG A 298 31.90 -63.33 7.28
CA ARG A 298 31.03 -62.84 6.21
C ARG A 298 29.67 -62.38 6.74
N ARG A 299 29.11 -63.08 7.72
CA ARG A 299 27.89 -62.65 8.44
C ARG A 299 28.09 -61.34 9.18
N GLN A 300 29.19 -61.20 9.93
CA GLN A 300 29.50 -59.95 10.64
C GLN A 300 29.70 -58.78 9.68
N ILE A 301 30.38 -58.99 8.54
CA ILE A 301 30.55 -57.95 7.53
C ILE A 301 29.21 -57.59 6.88
N ASP A 302 28.38 -58.57 6.55
CA ASP A 302 27.04 -58.31 6.00
C ASP A 302 26.15 -57.54 7.00
N GLU A 303 26.26 -57.84 8.30
CA GLU A 303 25.57 -57.12 9.37
C GLU A 303 26.09 -55.67 9.55
N GLN A 304 27.40 -55.46 9.48
CA GLN A 304 28.01 -54.13 9.46
C GLN A 304 27.63 -53.33 8.21
N LEU A 305 27.58 -53.98 7.04
CA LEU A 305 27.11 -53.37 5.79
C LEU A 305 25.66 -52.97 5.89
N THR A 306 24.81 -53.84 6.46
CA THR A 306 23.39 -53.56 6.67
C THR A 306 23.21 -52.38 7.62
N THR A 307 23.97 -52.35 8.72
CA THR A 307 23.96 -51.24 9.69
C THR A 307 24.44 -49.93 9.06
N ALA A 308 25.52 -49.95 8.27
CA ALA A 308 26.03 -48.78 7.54
C ALA A 308 25.04 -48.30 6.48
N LEU A 309 24.38 -49.22 5.77
CA LEU A 309 23.32 -48.91 4.80
C LEU A 309 22.11 -48.29 5.48
N ASP A 310 21.71 -48.78 6.64
CA ASP A 310 20.59 -48.22 7.39
C ASP A 310 20.94 -46.86 8.02
N LYS A 311 22.18 -46.66 8.46
CA LYS A 311 22.69 -45.33 8.86
C LYS A 311 22.69 -44.36 7.68
N MET A 312 23.19 -44.77 6.51
CA MET A 312 23.10 -43.96 5.29
C MET A 312 21.66 -43.69 4.85
N LYS A 313 20.74 -44.66 4.95
CA LYS A 313 19.33 -44.46 4.63
C LYS A 313 18.66 -43.52 5.63
N LYS A 314 19.04 -43.57 6.91
CA LYS A 314 18.55 -42.68 7.97
C LYS A 314 19.08 -41.27 7.81
N GLU A 315 20.37 -41.12 7.51
CA GLU A 315 21.01 -39.83 7.14
C GLU A 315 20.42 -39.28 5.84
N LYS A 316 20.20 -40.13 4.83
CA LYS A 316 19.52 -39.76 3.58
C LYS A 316 18.06 -39.41 3.82
N ARG A 317 17.34 -40.10 4.73
CA ARG A 317 15.97 -39.74 5.14
C ARG A 317 15.96 -38.43 5.90
N LYS A 318 16.90 -38.19 6.81
CA LYS A 318 17.07 -36.89 7.48
C LYS A 318 17.44 -35.80 6.48
N ALA A 319 18.29 -36.06 5.50
CA ALA A 319 18.63 -35.13 4.44
C ALA A 319 17.44 -34.93 3.49
N GLN A 320 16.62 -35.95 3.24
CA GLN A 320 15.38 -35.86 2.46
C GLN A 320 14.27 -35.18 3.24
N GLU A 321 14.14 -35.36 4.56
CA GLU A 321 13.23 -34.64 5.44
C GLU A 321 13.72 -33.22 5.66
N ASN A 322 15.01 -32.97 5.76
CA ASN A 322 15.57 -31.62 5.82
C ASN A 322 15.62 -30.95 4.44
N ALA A 323 15.56 -31.70 3.34
CA ALA A 323 15.31 -31.20 2.00
C ALA A 323 13.81 -31.18 1.67
N LEU A 324 12.94 -31.90 2.37
CA LEU A 324 11.49 -31.80 2.27
C LEU A 324 11.04 -30.63 3.13
N ASN A 325 11.39 -30.58 4.41
CA ASN A 325 11.26 -29.42 5.26
C ASN A 325 12.07 -28.25 4.72
N GLY A 326 13.25 -28.49 4.14
CA GLY A 326 14.05 -27.47 3.48
C GLY A 326 13.46 -27.03 2.15
N SER A 327 12.83 -27.91 1.36
CA SER A 327 12.10 -27.55 0.14
C SER A 327 10.67 -27.09 0.39
N GLU A 328 10.08 -27.36 1.56
CA GLU A 328 8.80 -26.84 2.07
C GLU A 328 9.04 -25.48 2.71
N ILE A 329 10.14 -25.29 3.43
CA ILE A 329 10.61 -23.99 3.90
C ILE A 329 11.20 -23.20 2.73
N TYR A 330 11.85 -23.81 1.74
CA TYR A 330 12.26 -23.13 0.51
C TYR A 330 11.06 -22.90 -0.40
N THR A 331 10.04 -23.77 -0.50
CA THR A 331 8.84 -23.43 -1.29
C THR A 331 7.98 -22.44 -0.54
N LYS A 332 7.98 -22.41 0.79
CA LYS A 332 7.30 -21.38 1.59
C LYS A 332 8.04 -20.06 1.56
N ASN A 333 9.37 -20.05 1.67
CA ASN A 333 10.21 -18.86 1.51
C ASN A 333 10.35 -18.43 0.04
N PHE A 334 10.32 -19.33 -0.94
CA PHE A 334 10.22 -19.04 -2.38
C PHE A 334 8.80 -18.59 -2.73
N GLN A 335 7.75 -19.05 -2.05
CA GLN A 335 6.39 -18.50 -2.16
C GLN A 335 6.27 -17.13 -1.48
N GLU A 336 6.97 -16.88 -0.38
CA GLU A 336 7.04 -15.59 0.30
C GLU A 336 7.94 -14.61 -0.46
N ALA A 337 9.03 -15.08 -1.06
CA ALA A 337 9.89 -14.37 -1.99
C ALA A 337 9.21 -14.10 -3.32
N LYS A 338 8.44 -15.05 -3.86
CA LYS A 338 7.57 -14.88 -5.03
C LYS A 338 6.43 -13.92 -4.73
N LYS A 339 5.84 -13.94 -3.51
CA LYS A 339 4.89 -12.93 -3.03
C LYS A 339 5.54 -11.55 -2.88
N ALA A 340 6.78 -11.48 -2.43
CA ALA A 340 7.54 -10.22 -2.35
C ALA A 340 7.93 -9.72 -3.75
N LEU A 341 8.31 -10.61 -4.67
CA LEU A 341 8.52 -10.35 -6.10
C LEU A 341 7.25 -9.89 -6.82
N GLU A 342 6.10 -10.50 -6.50
CA GLU A 342 4.78 -10.14 -7.05
C GLU A 342 4.32 -8.75 -6.58
N ARG A 343 4.77 -8.32 -5.39
CA ARG A 343 4.60 -6.94 -4.89
C ARG A 343 5.53 -5.96 -5.62
N VAL A 344 6.77 -6.36 -5.92
CA VAL A 344 7.81 -5.49 -6.49
C VAL A 344 7.74 -5.43 -8.03
N ALA A 345 7.24 -6.46 -8.71
CA ALA A 345 7.02 -6.47 -10.16
C ALA A 345 5.73 -5.73 -10.57
N SER A 346 5.53 -4.52 -10.06
CA SER A 346 5.38 -3.25 -10.81
C SER A 346 4.46 -3.13 -12.04
N ARG A 347 4.17 -4.15 -12.83
CA ARG A 347 3.52 -3.94 -14.15
C ARG A 347 2.01 -4.05 -14.11
N LYS A 348 1.48 -4.65 -13.05
CA LYS A 348 0.06 -4.56 -12.74
C LYS A 348 -0.29 -3.23 -12.09
N PHE A 349 0.56 -2.59 -11.30
CA PHE A 349 0.13 -1.42 -10.51
C PHE A 349 -0.33 -0.23 -11.38
N LYS A 350 0.25 0.02 -12.56
CA LYS A 350 -0.20 1.13 -13.44
C LYS A 350 -1.50 0.83 -14.21
N THR A 351 -1.66 -0.39 -14.72
CA THR A 351 -2.88 -0.84 -15.42
C THR A 351 -3.98 -1.35 -14.48
N LYS A 352 -3.64 -1.69 -13.23
CA LYS A 352 -4.54 -2.06 -12.15
C LYS A 352 -4.92 -0.84 -11.32
N ILE A 353 -4.11 0.22 -11.16
CA ILE A 353 -4.57 1.51 -10.59
C ILE A 353 -5.52 2.22 -11.54
N GLU A 354 -5.32 2.26 -12.87
CA GLU A 354 -6.30 2.86 -13.78
C GLU A 354 -7.61 2.04 -13.87
N LYS A 355 -7.51 0.72 -13.66
CA LYS A 355 -8.64 -0.23 -13.69
C LYS A 355 -9.35 -0.36 -12.33
N GLU A 356 -8.62 -0.34 -11.22
CA GLU A 356 -9.14 -0.23 -9.85
C GLU A 356 -9.65 1.18 -9.62
N ALA A 357 -9.02 2.25 -10.10
CA ALA A 357 -9.61 3.60 -10.05
C ALA A 357 -10.88 3.70 -10.91
N SER A 358 -10.97 3.00 -12.05
CA SER A 358 -12.22 2.90 -12.80
C SER A 358 -13.29 2.09 -12.05
N ASN A 359 -12.93 0.93 -11.49
CA ASN A 359 -13.84 0.08 -10.69
C ASN A 359 -14.21 0.70 -9.34
N VAL A 360 -13.31 1.47 -8.72
CA VAL A 360 -13.47 2.23 -7.47
C VAL A 360 -14.25 3.51 -7.74
N ASN A 361 -14.05 4.21 -8.87
CA ASN A 361 -14.94 5.32 -9.27
C ASN A 361 -16.37 4.82 -9.53
N ILE A 362 -16.54 3.66 -10.19
CA ILE A 362 -17.86 3.02 -10.34
C ILE A 362 -18.42 2.65 -8.95
N LEU A 363 -17.59 2.06 -8.08
CA LEU A 363 -18.01 1.74 -6.71
C LEU A 363 -18.41 2.98 -5.92
N MET A 364 -17.70 4.09 -6.06
CA MET A 364 -17.88 5.33 -5.31
C MET A 364 -19.02 6.20 -5.84
N GLN A 365 -19.24 6.26 -7.16
CA GLN A 365 -20.47 6.84 -7.69
C GLN A 365 -21.69 6.07 -7.25
N VAL A 366 -21.61 4.74 -7.28
CA VAL A 366 -22.71 3.88 -6.83
C VAL A 366 -22.85 3.95 -5.30
N GLU A 367 -21.78 3.98 -4.51
CA GLU A 367 -21.83 4.06 -3.04
C GLU A 367 -22.27 5.44 -2.53
N GLY A 368 -21.78 6.52 -3.15
CA GLY A 368 -22.22 7.88 -2.85
C GLY A 368 -23.71 8.11 -3.16
N THR A 369 -24.29 7.35 -4.08
CA THR A 369 -25.73 7.36 -4.42
C THR A 369 -26.54 6.27 -3.70
N LEU A 370 -25.90 5.24 -3.15
CA LEU A 370 -26.55 4.24 -2.28
C LEU A 370 -26.98 4.82 -0.92
N SER A 371 -26.47 5.98 -0.55
CA SER A 371 -26.95 6.81 0.57
C SER A 371 -28.47 7.09 0.48
N ASN A 372 -29.06 6.95 -0.72
CA ASN A 372 -30.50 7.09 -0.96
C ASN A 372 -31.32 5.85 -0.56
N PHE A 373 -30.70 4.69 -0.30
CA PHE A 373 -31.40 3.49 0.14
C PHE A 373 -31.61 3.49 1.66
N THR A 374 -32.86 3.66 2.07
CA THR A 374 -33.28 3.51 3.47
C THR A 374 -33.64 2.05 3.74
N ASP A 375 -32.98 1.45 4.73
CA ASP A 375 -33.21 0.06 5.13
C ASP A 375 -34.15 0.01 6.36
N THR A 376 -35.31 -0.62 6.23
CA THR A 376 -36.28 -0.82 7.31
C THR A 376 -36.55 -2.31 7.53
N VAL A 377 -36.63 -2.72 8.80
CA VAL A 377 -37.10 -4.08 9.14
C VAL A 377 -38.62 -4.04 9.18
N VAL A 378 -39.26 -4.87 8.36
CA VAL A 378 -40.72 -4.96 8.27
C VAL A 378 -41.17 -6.34 8.72
N THR A 379 -42.19 -6.38 9.58
CA THR A 379 -42.84 -7.62 10.00
C THR A 379 -44.14 -7.77 9.22
N LYS A 380 -44.34 -8.93 8.59
CA LYS A 380 -45.51 -9.24 7.73
C LYS A 380 -46.89 -9.04 8.39
N LYS A 381 -46.97 -8.79 9.70
CA LYS A 381 -48.22 -8.63 10.45
C LYS A 381 -48.62 -7.18 10.77
N GLU A 382 -47.73 -6.19 10.67
CA GLU A 382 -48.02 -4.82 11.16
C GLU A 382 -48.22 -3.77 10.04
N ASP A 383 -47.62 -3.93 8.86
CA ASP A 383 -47.79 -2.99 7.72
C ASP A 383 -48.85 -3.42 6.69
N ALA A 384 -49.76 -4.31 7.08
CA ALA A 384 -50.85 -4.81 6.24
C ALA A 384 -51.88 -3.73 5.84
N VAL A 385 -51.68 -2.46 6.22
CA VAL A 385 -52.61 -1.37 5.88
C VAL A 385 -52.15 -0.53 4.69
N ASN A 386 -50.90 -0.60 4.20
CA ASN A 386 -50.54 0.22 3.01
C ASN A 386 -49.34 -0.23 2.15
N GLN A 387 -49.04 -1.53 2.05
CA GLN A 387 -48.39 -2.12 0.86
C GLN A 387 -48.22 -3.64 1.01
N GLU A 388 -49.26 -4.40 0.66
CA GLU A 388 -48.99 -5.69 0.04
C GLU A 388 -48.47 -5.42 -1.39
N PRO A 389 -47.29 -5.91 -1.80
CA PRO A 389 -47.10 -6.21 -3.21
C PRO A 389 -48.04 -7.37 -3.47
N ASN A 390 -49.21 -7.03 -4.01
CA ASN A 390 -50.24 -7.96 -4.42
C ASN A 390 -49.56 -9.19 -5.04
N ARG A 391 -49.84 -10.36 -4.48
CA ARG A 391 -49.35 -11.67 -4.92
C ARG A 391 -49.88 -12.07 -6.31
N THR A 392 -50.15 -11.11 -7.19
CA THR A 392 -50.00 -11.35 -8.62
C THR A 392 -48.54 -11.65 -8.86
N VAL A 393 -48.29 -12.87 -9.31
CA VAL A 393 -46.98 -13.40 -9.70
C VAL A 393 -46.46 -12.54 -10.86
N ASP A 394 -45.91 -11.39 -10.53
CA ASP A 394 -45.13 -10.55 -11.44
C ASP A 394 -43.91 -11.37 -11.80
N THR A 395 -43.98 -11.98 -12.97
CA THR A 395 -43.17 -13.13 -13.31
C THR A 395 -41.76 -12.73 -13.73
N ASP A 396 -41.50 -11.43 -13.87
CA ASP A 396 -40.26 -10.90 -14.43
C ASP A 396 -39.24 -10.45 -13.38
N ARG A 397 -39.46 -10.76 -12.10
CA ARG A 397 -38.58 -10.31 -11.01
C ARG A 397 -37.32 -11.17 -10.86
N THR A 398 -36.19 -10.50 -10.63
CA THR A 398 -34.92 -11.16 -10.28
C THR A 398 -34.88 -11.45 -8.79
N THR A 399 -34.61 -12.72 -8.47
CA THR A 399 -34.49 -13.27 -7.13
C THR A 399 -33.11 -13.88 -6.96
N ILE A 400 -32.46 -13.58 -5.84
CA ILE A 400 -31.11 -14.08 -5.58
C ILE A 400 -31.04 -14.64 -4.17
N GLN A 401 -30.47 -15.82 -4.00
CA GLN A 401 -30.44 -16.51 -2.71
C GLN A 401 -29.15 -17.33 -2.56
N GLN A 402 -28.81 -17.71 -1.34
CA GLN A 402 -27.75 -18.70 -1.09
C GLN A 402 -28.34 -20.11 -1.13
N GLU A 403 -27.54 -21.10 -1.52
CA GLU A 403 -28.01 -22.49 -1.67
C GLU A 403 -28.48 -23.12 -0.35
N ASN A 404 -28.04 -22.62 0.81
CA ASN A 404 -28.44 -23.15 2.11
C ASN A 404 -29.04 -22.09 3.06
N ASN A 405 -30.19 -22.42 3.65
CA ASN A 405 -30.99 -21.60 4.57
C ASN A 405 -30.21 -21.21 5.82
N THR A 406 -29.57 -20.05 5.79
CA THR A 406 -29.07 -19.35 6.97
C THR A 406 -30.16 -18.50 7.58
N THR A 407 -30.09 -18.29 8.90
CA THR A 407 -30.89 -17.24 9.52
C THR A 407 -30.29 -15.90 9.10
N ALA A 408 -31.01 -15.15 8.28
CA ALA A 408 -30.57 -13.86 7.77
C ALA A 408 -30.21 -12.89 8.89
N ARG A 409 -29.08 -12.20 8.75
CA ARG A 409 -28.64 -11.09 9.59
C ARG A 409 -28.30 -9.89 8.72
N TYR A 410 -28.74 -8.70 9.06
CA TYR A 410 -28.32 -7.51 8.33
C TYR A 410 -28.11 -6.36 9.29
N LYS A 411 -26.96 -5.70 9.17
CA LYS A 411 -26.46 -4.71 10.15
C LYS A 411 -26.50 -5.25 11.59
N GLY A 412 -26.28 -6.55 11.78
CA GLY A 412 -26.28 -7.21 13.08
C GLY A 412 -27.64 -7.67 13.61
N ILE A 413 -28.76 -7.36 12.93
CA ILE A 413 -30.11 -7.77 13.35
C ILE A 413 -30.44 -9.11 12.70
N ARG A 414 -30.77 -10.13 13.51
CA ARG A 414 -31.25 -11.44 13.04
C ARG A 414 -32.73 -11.34 12.66
N LEU A 415 -33.08 -11.73 11.45
CA LEU A 415 -34.46 -11.79 11.00
C LEU A 415 -35.13 -13.08 11.45
N SER A 416 -36.32 -12.94 12.03
CA SER A 416 -37.20 -14.05 12.37
C SER A 416 -38.09 -14.42 11.19
N GLU A 417 -38.70 -15.61 11.22
CA GLU A 417 -39.66 -16.01 10.20
C GLU A 417 -40.80 -14.98 10.04
N GLY A 418 -41.07 -14.58 8.79
CA GLY A 418 -42.03 -13.53 8.48
C GLY A 418 -41.51 -12.10 8.59
N GLN A 419 -40.26 -11.90 8.98
CA GLN A 419 -39.57 -10.61 8.86
C GLN A 419 -38.79 -10.54 7.56
N TYR A 420 -38.71 -9.33 7.01
CA TYR A 420 -37.86 -9.00 5.89
C TYR A 420 -37.29 -7.60 6.08
N ILE A 421 -36.23 -7.31 5.34
CA ILE A 421 -35.65 -5.98 5.27
C ILE A 421 -36.06 -5.39 3.95
N GLN A 422 -36.82 -4.30 4.02
CA GLN A 422 -37.12 -3.50 2.86
C GLN A 422 -36.05 -2.43 2.72
N SER A 423 -35.40 -2.40 1.57
CA SER A 423 -34.49 -1.34 1.20
C SER A 423 -35.12 -0.53 0.08
N LYS A 424 -35.36 0.76 0.32
CA LYS A 424 -36.07 1.64 -0.60
C LYS A 424 -35.23 2.88 -0.91
N ALA A 425 -35.12 3.21 -2.19
CA ALA A 425 -34.57 4.47 -2.66
C ALA A 425 -35.55 5.18 -3.59
N THR A 426 -35.65 6.49 -3.44
CA THR A 426 -36.29 7.37 -4.43
C THR A 426 -35.18 8.08 -5.16
N PHE A 427 -35.07 7.87 -6.47
CA PHE A 427 -34.06 8.49 -7.32
C PHE A 427 -34.50 9.90 -7.72
N ASP A 428 -33.56 10.72 -8.21
CA ASP A 428 -33.83 12.11 -8.63
C ASP A 428 -34.90 12.21 -9.73
N SER A 429 -35.08 11.13 -10.50
CA SER A 429 -36.15 10.99 -11.49
C SER A 429 -37.56 10.83 -10.90
N GLY A 430 -37.68 10.74 -9.57
CA GLY A 430 -38.91 10.41 -8.84
C GLY A 430 -39.26 8.92 -8.84
N LYS A 431 -38.49 8.09 -9.55
CA LYS A 431 -38.71 6.65 -9.62
C LYS A 431 -38.19 5.97 -8.35
N VAL A 432 -38.77 4.81 -8.04
CA VAL A 432 -38.53 4.14 -6.77
C VAL A 432 -37.90 2.77 -7.00
N GLY A 433 -36.70 2.58 -6.43
CA GLY A 433 -36.07 1.27 -6.27
C GLY A 433 -36.53 0.62 -4.96
N VAL A 434 -37.01 -0.62 -5.01
CA VAL A 434 -37.47 -1.38 -3.84
C VAL A 434 -36.86 -2.77 -3.87
N ILE A 435 -36.11 -3.12 -2.83
CA ILE A 435 -35.46 -4.42 -2.67
C ILE A 435 -35.91 -5.02 -1.34
N ALA A 436 -36.16 -6.32 -1.29
CA ALA A 436 -36.50 -7.01 -0.04
C ALA A 436 -35.57 -8.19 0.22
N GLN A 437 -35.03 -8.31 1.44
CA GLN A 437 -34.30 -9.49 1.91
C GLN A 437 -35.10 -10.22 2.99
N ASP A 438 -35.42 -11.49 2.78
CA ASP A 438 -36.17 -12.28 3.76
C ASP A 438 -35.26 -13.01 4.78
N TYR A 439 -35.91 -13.67 5.74
CA TYR A 439 -35.25 -14.47 6.79
C TYR A 439 -34.41 -15.66 6.27
N LYS A 440 -34.60 -16.07 5.02
CA LYS A 440 -33.85 -17.14 4.32
C LYS A 440 -32.71 -16.60 3.47
N ASN A 441 -32.38 -15.31 3.61
CA ASN A 441 -31.38 -14.62 2.79
C ASN A 441 -31.73 -14.57 1.30
N ARG A 442 -33.00 -14.67 0.94
CA ARG A 442 -33.46 -14.39 -0.42
C ARG A 442 -33.64 -12.88 -0.57
N VAL A 443 -32.95 -12.31 -1.55
CA VAL A 443 -33.11 -10.91 -1.96
C VAL A 443 -33.92 -10.86 -3.25
N THR A 444 -34.99 -10.08 -3.24
CA THR A 444 -35.93 -9.95 -4.35
C THR A 444 -36.02 -8.48 -4.76
N ASP A 445 -35.93 -8.22 -6.05
CA ASP A 445 -36.20 -6.90 -6.62
C ASP A 445 -37.70 -6.70 -6.82
N HIS A 446 -38.22 -5.61 -6.26
CA HIS A 446 -39.61 -5.16 -6.38
C HIS A 446 -39.72 -3.84 -7.16
N SER A 447 -38.62 -3.34 -7.70
CA SER A 447 -38.62 -2.12 -8.50
C SER A 447 -39.25 -2.36 -9.87
N LYS A 448 -39.90 -1.34 -10.41
CA LYS A 448 -40.46 -1.39 -11.76
C LYS A 448 -39.34 -1.17 -12.79
N GLN A 449 -38.80 -2.27 -13.31
CA GLN A 449 -37.58 -2.23 -14.13
C GLN A 449 -37.72 -1.41 -15.41
N ASP A 450 -38.88 -1.45 -16.06
CA ASP A 450 -39.09 -0.67 -17.29
C ASP A 450 -39.15 0.84 -17.03
N GLU A 451 -39.38 1.24 -15.79
CA GLU A 451 -39.34 2.65 -15.41
C GLU A 451 -37.89 3.07 -15.11
N LEU A 452 -37.04 2.23 -14.52
CA LEU A 452 -35.68 2.62 -14.13
C LEU A 452 -34.72 2.84 -15.32
N SER A 453 -33.93 3.89 -15.25
CA SER A 453 -32.78 4.10 -16.13
C SER A 453 -31.67 3.07 -15.86
N ASP A 454 -30.74 2.91 -16.80
CA ASP A 454 -29.63 1.96 -16.63
C ASP A 454 -28.75 2.25 -15.41
N GLN A 455 -28.55 3.53 -15.08
CA GLN A 455 -27.79 3.93 -13.89
C GLN A 455 -28.55 3.57 -12.60
N GLU A 456 -29.86 3.79 -12.54
CA GLU A 456 -30.71 3.42 -11.40
C GLU A 456 -30.77 1.89 -11.25
N LYS A 457 -30.88 1.15 -12.35
CA LYS A 457 -30.78 -0.32 -12.37
C LYS A 457 -29.44 -0.81 -11.83
N ASN A 458 -28.34 -0.17 -12.20
CA ASN A 458 -27.02 -0.51 -11.66
C ASN A 458 -26.95 -0.28 -10.14
N GLN A 459 -27.56 0.79 -9.62
CA GLN A 459 -27.63 1.04 -8.16
C GLN A 459 -28.48 0.00 -7.43
N VAL A 460 -29.65 -0.35 -7.99
CA VAL A 460 -30.50 -1.44 -7.46
C VAL A 460 -29.73 -2.77 -7.44
N ALA A 461 -29.11 -3.14 -8.56
CA ALA A 461 -28.35 -4.38 -8.67
C ALA A 461 -27.20 -4.47 -7.66
N PHE A 462 -26.49 -3.36 -7.47
CA PHE A 462 -25.38 -3.28 -6.53
C PHE A 462 -25.84 -3.36 -5.07
N LYS A 463 -26.98 -2.74 -4.73
CA LYS A 463 -27.60 -2.89 -3.41
C LYS A 463 -28.04 -4.33 -3.15
N MET A 464 -28.63 -5.01 -4.13
CA MET A 464 -28.99 -6.43 -3.99
C MET A 464 -27.75 -7.29 -3.70
N ALA A 465 -26.66 -7.08 -4.45
CA ALA A 465 -25.40 -7.79 -4.23
C ALA A 465 -24.87 -7.58 -2.79
N LYS A 466 -24.90 -6.35 -2.27
CA LYS A 466 -24.51 -6.04 -0.89
C LYS A 466 -25.36 -6.77 0.16
N MET A 467 -26.68 -6.77 -0.01
CA MET A 467 -27.59 -7.45 0.92
C MET A 467 -27.32 -8.96 1.00
N LEU A 468 -27.00 -9.58 -0.14
CA LEU A 468 -26.59 -10.99 -0.18
C LEU A 468 -25.25 -11.25 0.49
N LEU A 469 -24.26 -10.42 0.18
CA LEU A 469 -22.90 -10.62 0.70
C LEU A 469 -22.81 -10.36 2.21
N ALA A 470 -23.71 -9.55 2.77
CA ALA A 470 -23.80 -9.34 4.22
C ALA A 470 -23.97 -10.65 5.02
N ASN A 471 -24.48 -11.71 4.38
CA ASN A 471 -24.72 -13.02 4.96
C ASN A 471 -23.93 -14.14 4.28
N TYR A 472 -22.96 -13.81 3.43
CA TYR A 472 -22.28 -14.84 2.64
C TYR A 472 -21.40 -15.75 3.50
N ASP A 473 -21.64 -17.05 3.36
CA ASP A 473 -20.82 -18.10 3.96
C ASP A 473 -20.41 -19.08 2.84
N PRO A 474 -19.11 -19.17 2.51
CA PRO A 474 -18.64 -20.03 1.44
C PRO A 474 -18.86 -21.53 1.72
N ALA A 475 -18.96 -21.93 2.99
CA ALA A 475 -19.28 -23.32 3.34
C ALA A 475 -20.71 -23.71 2.95
N LYS A 476 -21.58 -22.72 2.72
CA LYS A 476 -23.01 -22.90 2.43
C LYS A 476 -23.35 -22.87 0.95
N GLY A 477 -22.34 -22.81 0.07
CA GLY A 477 -22.52 -22.92 -1.37
C GLY A 477 -22.48 -21.58 -2.11
N PRO A 478 -22.85 -21.58 -3.40
CA PRO A 478 -22.83 -20.40 -4.24
C PRO A 478 -23.99 -19.45 -3.92
N VAL A 479 -23.81 -18.20 -4.34
CA VAL A 479 -24.90 -17.26 -4.57
C VAL A 479 -25.60 -17.65 -5.87
N ILE A 480 -26.90 -17.91 -5.78
CA ILE A 480 -27.75 -18.33 -6.90
C ILE A 480 -28.61 -17.14 -7.36
N ILE A 481 -28.42 -16.67 -8.59
CA ILE A 481 -29.25 -15.69 -9.27
C ILE A 481 -30.33 -16.42 -10.06
N SER A 482 -31.59 -16.02 -9.90
CA SER A 482 -32.76 -16.63 -10.55
C SER A 482 -33.78 -15.54 -10.92
N GLY A 483 -34.71 -15.84 -11.81
CA GLY A 483 -35.65 -14.84 -12.34
C GLY A 483 -35.76 -14.91 -13.86
N LYS A 484 -36.47 -13.96 -14.47
CA LYS A 484 -36.62 -13.86 -15.93
C LYS A 484 -35.93 -12.65 -16.53
N ASP A 485 -35.76 -11.57 -15.77
CA ASP A 485 -35.05 -10.38 -16.23
C ASP A 485 -33.54 -10.67 -16.35
N LYS A 486 -33.12 -10.95 -17.58
CA LYS A 486 -31.73 -11.23 -17.93
C LYS A 486 -30.83 -10.02 -17.68
N ASP A 487 -31.30 -8.81 -17.97
CA ASP A 487 -30.46 -7.60 -17.85
C ASP A 487 -30.15 -7.31 -16.37
N MET A 488 -31.17 -7.35 -15.51
CA MET A 488 -30.97 -7.20 -14.08
C MET A 488 -30.10 -8.35 -13.51
N ALA A 489 -30.31 -9.60 -13.96
CA ALA A 489 -29.47 -10.71 -13.55
C ALA A 489 -27.99 -10.52 -13.93
N ASP A 490 -27.71 -10.05 -15.16
CA ASP A 490 -26.35 -9.72 -15.61
C ASP A 490 -25.74 -8.57 -14.79
N LYS A 491 -26.52 -7.53 -14.46
CA LYS A 491 -26.09 -6.41 -13.61
C LYS A 491 -25.77 -6.85 -12.18
N VAL A 492 -26.58 -7.74 -11.59
CA VAL A 492 -26.28 -8.24 -10.24
C VAL A 492 -25.08 -9.19 -10.27
N PHE A 493 -24.96 -10.05 -11.29
CA PHE A 493 -23.77 -10.88 -11.48
C PHE A 493 -22.51 -10.01 -11.57
N ALA A 494 -22.55 -8.96 -12.40
CA ALA A 494 -21.47 -7.99 -12.55
C ALA A 494 -21.17 -7.27 -11.23
N SER A 495 -22.19 -6.92 -10.45
CA SER A 495 -22.04 -6.27 -9.14
C SER A 495 -21.37 -7.18 -8.10
N LEU A 496 -21.75 -8.45 -8.04
CA LEU A 496 -21.12 -9.45 -7.18
C LEU A 496 -19.65 -9.68 -7.57
N LEU A 497 -19.35 -9.72 -8.87
CA LEU A 497 -17.96 -9.79 -9.36
C LEU A 497 -17.16 -8.53 -9.01
N LEU A 498 -17.77 -7.34 -9.11
CA LEU A 498 -17.13 -6.07 -8.75
C LEU A 498 -16.77 -6.06 -7.26
N ILE A 499 -17.69 -6.45 -6.38
CA ILE A 499 -17.41 -6.54 -4.94
C ILE A 499 -16.33 -7.57 -4.65
N LYS A 500 -16.37 -8.74 -5.32
CA LYS A 500 -15.29 -9.75 -5.22
C LYS A 500 -13.93 -9.22 -5.66
N GLN A 501 -13.88 -8.39 -6.71
CA GLN A 501 -12.63 -7.80 -7.20
C GLN A 501 -12.06 -6.76 -6.23
N ASN A 502 -12.92 -5.98 -5.58
CA ASN A 502 -12.51 -4.91 -4.65
C ASN A 502 -12.21 -5.43 -3.23
N SER A 503 -12.84 -6.54 -2.81
CA SER A 503 -12.61 -7.20 -1.52
C SER A 503 -12.25 -8.69 -1.71
N PRO A 504 -11.13 -8.99 -2.38
CA PRO A 504 -10.80 -10.36 -2.78
C PRO A 504 -10.51 -11.28 -1.59
N GLU A 505 -10.02 -10.74 -0.46
CA GLU A 505 -9.72 -11.56 0.73
C GLU A 505 -11.00 -12.07 1.42
N GLU A 506 -12.03 -11.22 1.49
CA GLU A 506 -13.31 -11.54 2.13
C GLU A 506 -14.17 -12.48 1.26
N PHE A 507 -14.10 -12.32 -0.06
CA PHE A 507 -14.95 -13.03 -1.01
C PHE A 507 -14.18 -13.93 -1.98
N LYS A 508 -12.96 -14.38 -1.64
CA LYS A 508 -12.14 -15.27 -2.50
C LYS A 508 -12.91 -16.51 -2.95
N ASP A 509 -13.66 -17.10 -2.02
CA ASP A 509 -14.42 -18.33 -2.19
C ASP A 509 -15.83 -18.08 -2.73
N LEU A 510 -16.20 -16.82 -3.03
CA LEU A 510 -17.49 -16.47 -3.61
C LEU A 510 -17.68 -17.19 -4.94
N LYS A 511 -18.62 -18.13 -4.96
CA LYS A 511 -19.13 -18.79 -6.15
C LYS A 511 -20.48 -18.16 -6.52
N ILE A 512 -20.70 -17.89 -7.80
CA ILE A 512 -21.94 -17.31 -8.32
C ILE A 512 -22.46 -18.26 -9.38
N GLU A 513 -23.70 -18.69 -9.22
CA GLU A 513 -24.44 -19.49 -10.20
C GLU A 513 -25.62 -18.65 -10.69
N SER A 514 -25.85 -18.62 -12.00
CA SER A 514 -27.04 -18.01 -12.57
C SER A 514 -27.91 -19.08 -13.21
N ARG A 515 -29.18 -19.10 -12.82
CA ARG A 515 -30.25 -19.92 -13.38
C ARG A 515 -31.16 -19.12 -14.31
N VAL A 516 -30.82 -17.86 -14.58
CA VAL A 516 -31.57 -17.00 -15.51
C VAL A 516 -31.14 -17.32 -16.94
N PRO A 517 -32.05 -17.71 -17.84
CA PRO A 517 -31.71 -18.02 -19.23
C PRO A 517 -30.93 -16.88 -19.91
N GLY A 518 -29.76 -17.20 -20.46
CA GLY A 518 -28.89 -16.24 -21.14
C GLY A 518 -27.95 -15.44 -20.23
N CYS A 519 -28.15 -15.45 -18.91
CA CYS A 519 -27.18 -14.89 -17.94
C CYS A 519 -26.19 -15.99 -17.56
N THR A 520 -25.09 -16.08 -18.30
CA THR A 520 -24.07 -17.13 -18.16
C THR A 520 -22.82 -16.65 -17.41
N GLY A 521 -22.80 -15.39 -17.00
CA GLY A 521 -21.61 -14.73 -16.45
C GLY A 521 -20.53 -14.55 -17.53
N PRO A 522 -19.27 -14.33 -17.12
CA PRO A 522 -18.17 -14.11 -18.05
C PRO A 522 -17.80 -15.41 -18.80
N ASN A 523 -18.17 -15.49 -20.08
CA ASN A 523 -18.02 -16.70 -20.94
C ASN A 523 -16.60 -16.96 -21.47
N ARG A 524 -15.67 -16.02 -21.31
CA ARG A 524 -14.28 -16.15 -21.83
C ARG A 524 -13.28 -15.85 -20.73
N LEU A 525 -12.14 -16.55 -20.76
CA LEU A 525 -10.98 -16.22 -19.89
C LEU A 525 -10.61 -14.72 -20.00
N LYS A 526 -10.78 -14.14 -21.20
CA LYS A 526 -10.57 -12.71 -21.47
C LYS A 526 -11.56 -11.79 -20.72
N ASP A 527 -12.82 -12.19 -20.56
CA ASP A 527 -13.83 -11.41 -19.83
C ASP A 527 -13.55 -11.38 -18.32
N LEU A 528 -13.03 -12.49 -17.76
CA LEU A 528 -12.53 -12.55 -16.37
C LEU A 528 -11.28 -11.69 -16.16
N VAL A 529 -10.30 -11.77 -17.06
CA VAL A 529 -9.00 -11.10 -16.90
C VAL A 529 -9.12 -9.58 -17.11
N HIS A 530 -10.00 -9.12 -18.00
CA HIS A 530 -10.10 -7.71 -18.36
C HIS A 530 -11.25 -6.95 -17.68
N GLY A 531 -12.07 -7.61 -16.86
CA GLY A 531 -13.27 -6.97 -16.27
C GLY A 531 -14.30 -6.57 -17.34
N GLY A 532 -14.22 -7.18 -18.53
CA GLY A 532 -15.07 -6.82 -19.68
C GLY A 532 -16.55 -7.06 -19.41
N PHE A 533 -16.89 -8.08 -18.61
CA PHE A 533 -18.26 -8.34 -18.19
C PHE A 533 -18.80 -7.24 -17.26
N ILE A 534 -18.01 -6.83 -16.26
CA ILE A 534 -18.37 -5.74 -15.33
C ILE A 534 -18.60 -4.44 -16.11
N LYS A 535 -17.63 -4.07 -16.96
CA LYS A 535 -17.71 -2.87 -17.80
C LYS A 535 -18.88 -2.88 -18.78
N ARG A 536 -19.27 -4.04 -19.31
CA ARG A 536 -20.39 -4.17 -20.26
C ARG A 536 -21.74 -3.93 -19.59
N HIS A 537 -21.92 -4.42 -18.36
CA HIS A 537 -23.23 -4.41 -17.69
C HIS A 537 -23.41 -3.28 -16.69
N LEU A 538 -22.32 -2.78 -16.08
CA LEU A 538 -22.35 -1.63 -15.17
C LEU A 538 -21.81 -0.34 -15.82
N GLY A 539 -21.32 -0.43 -17.07
CA GLY A 539 -20.69 0.67 -17.80
C GLY A 539 -19.19 0.79 -17.53
N SER A 540 -18.47 1.41 -18.48
CA SER A 540 -17.19 2.06 -18.16
C SER A 540 -17.51 3.49 -17.77
N GLY A 541 -17.18 3.92 -16.54
CA GLY A 541 -17.32 5.31 -16.14
C GLY A 541 -16.62 6.23 -17.14
N GLY A 542 -17.38 6.75 -18.10
CA GLY A 542 -16.86 7.33 -19.32
C GLY A 542 -17.81 8.41 -19.81
N GLN A 543 -17.39 9.64 -19.54
CA GLN A 543 -17.93 10.93 -19.99
C GLN A 543 -19.16 11.46 -19.23
N GLY A 544 -18.89 11.88 -18.00
CA GLY A 544 -19.67 12.83 -17.21
C GLY A 544 -18.83 13.20 -15.99
N GLU A 545 -18.66 14.50 -15.73
CA GLU A 545 -17.85 15.06 -14.63
C GLU A 545 -18.10 14.32 -13.31
N LEU A 546 -17.02 13.85 -12.68
CA LEU A 546 -17.07 12.70 -11.78
C LEU A 546 -16.44 13.03 -10.41
N LEU A 547 -17.23 13.77 -9.61
CA LEU A 547 -17.20 13.98 -8.15
C LEU A 547 -15.96 14.65 -7.52
N GLN A 548 -16.24 15.57 -6.59
CA GLN A 548 -15.22 16.34 -5.84
C GLN A 548 -14.59 15.49 -4.72
N LYS A 549 -13.37 15.85 -4.33
CA LYS A 549 -12.53 15.17 -3.32
C LYS A 549 -13.27 14.86 -2.00
N SER A 550 -14.23 15.69 -1.61
CA SER A 550 -15.03 15.56 -0.39
C SER A 550 -15.91 14.30 -0.35
N GLU A 551 -16.44 13.88 -1.49
CA GLU A 551 -17.30 12.69 -1.58
C GLU A 551 -16.46 11.41 -1.48
N ARG A 552 -15.17 11.47 -1.84
CA ARG A 552 -14.22 10.36 -1.71
C ARG A 552 -13.86 10.02 -0.28
N GLU A 553 -13.75 11.04 0.57
CA GLU A 553 -13.40 10.90 1.98
C GLU A 553 -14.60 10.40 2.81
N GLN A 554 -15.82 10.78 2.45
CA GLN A 554 -17.04 10.29 3.12
C GLN A 554 -17.25 8.78 2.92
N THR A 555 -17.03 8.26 1.72
CA THR A 555 -17.19 6.83 1.43
C THR A 555 -16.14 5.96 2.13
N ALA A 556 -14.87 6.40 2.18
CA ALA A 556 -13.81 5.70 2.90
C ALA A 556 -14.12 5.59 4.40
N THR A 557 -14.71 6.65 4.96
CA THR A 557 -15.14 6.71 6.37
C THR A 557 -16.31 5.76 6.65
N GLU A 558 -17.29 5.68 5.74
CA GLU A 558 -18.47 4.81 5.92
C GLU A 558 -18.11 3.32 5.76
N LEU A 559 -17.18 3.00 4.85
CA LEU A 559 -16.67 1.64 4.64
C LEU A 559 -15.81 1.16 5.84
N GLN A 560 -15.04 2.06 6.46
CA GLN A 560 -14.39 1.81 7.75
C GLN A 560 -15.41 1.62 8.88
N ARG A 561 -16.51 2.38 8.90
CA ARG A 561 -17.55 2.27 9.91
C ARG A 561 -18.31 0.94 9.83
N LEU A 562 -18.57 0.46 8.62
CA LEU A 562 -19.14 -0.87 8.37
C LEU A 562 -18.16 -1.98 8.82
N LYS A 563 -16.86 -1.85 8.53
CA LYS A 563 -15.82 -2.77 9.00
C LYS A 563 -15.75 -2.85 10.53
N ALA A 564 -15.80 -1.71 11.20
CA ALA A 564 -15.81 -1.64 12.67
C ALA A 564 -17.06 -2.31 13.26
N SER A 565 -18.23 -2.06 12.67
CA SER A 565 -19.49 -2.67 13.09
C SER A 565 -19.48 -4.20 12.95
N LEU A 566 -18.83 -4.72 11.90
CA LEU A 566 -18.71 -6.15 11.61
C LEU A 566 -17.68 -6.84 12.53
N ALA A 567 -16.61 -6.15 12.92
CA ALA A 567 -15.62 -6.64 13.88
C ALA A 567 -16.16 -6.73 15.31
N VAL A 568 -16.97 -5.76 15.74
CA VAL A 568 -17.65 -5.77 17.05
C VAL A 568 -18.66 -6.92 17.16
N LEU A 569 -19.30 -7.30 16.05
CA LEU A 569 -20.22 -8.44 16.00
C LEU A 569 -19.51 -9.80 16.03
N LYS A 570 -18.26 -9.88 15.55
CA LYS A 570 -17.43 -11.11 15.59
C LYS A 570 -16.81 -11.40 16.96
N THR A 571 -16.78 -10.42 17.87
CA THR A 571 -16.05 -10.49 19.15
C THR A 571 -16.92 -10.71 20.37
N LYS A 572 -18.26 -10.87 20.23
CA LYS A 572 -19.09 -11.38 21.33
C LYS A 572 -19.03 -12.92 21.34
N PRO A 573 -18.38 -13.57 22.32
CA PRO A 573 -18.34 -15.02 22.38
C PRO A 573 -19.71 -15.54 22.82
N GLU A 574 -20.26 -16.48 22.04
CA GLU A 574 -21.32 -17.36 22.50
C GLU A 574 -20.76 -18.19 23.67
N LEU A 575 -21.27 -17.92 24.87
CA LEU A 575 -21.10 -18.75 26.05
C LEU A 575 -21.75 -20.12 25.77
N GLY A 576 -20.95 -21.11 25.40
CA GLY A 576 -21.42 -22.49 25.22
C GLY A 576 -20.28 -23.44 24.86
N GLY A 577 -19.53 -23.92 25.86
CA GLY A 577 -18.48 -24.92 25.67
C GLY A 577 -19.03 -26.32 25.33
N PRO A 578 -18.35 -27.12 24.49
CA PRO A 578 -18.83 -28.46 24.15
C PRO A 578 -18.28 -29.54 25.10
N LEU A 579 -19.17 -30.47 25.42
CA LEU A 579 -18.92 -31.75 26.07
C LEU A 579 -18.00 -32.63 25.20
N LYS A 580 -17.02 -33.29 25.84
CA LYS A 580 -16.22 -34.36 25.23
C LYS A 580 -17.07 -35.63 25.05
N LYS A 581 -16.91 -36.31 23.93
CA LYS A 581 -16.98 -37.78 23.85
C LYS A 581 -15.99 -38.32 22.83
N GLU A 582 -15.14 -39.20 23.32
CA GLU A 582 -14.25 -40.10 22.61
C GLU A 582 -15.03 -41.30 22.04
N ASP A 583 -14.30 -42.03 21.20
CA ASP A 583 -14.45 -43.44 20.82
C ASP A 583 -15.26 -43.84 19.59
N SER A 584 -14.48 -44.38 18.64
CA SER A 584 -14.62 -45.70 18.02
C SER A 584 -15.52 -45.86 16.79
N LEU A 585 -14.93 -46.18 15.63
CA LEU A 585 -14.80 -47.55 15.09
C LEU A 585 -14.50 -47.52 13.57
N GLU A 586 -13.40 -48.16 13.19
CA GLU A 586 -13.13 -48.65 11.83
C GLU A 586 -14.04 -49.86 11.54
N LEU A 587 -14.62 -49.90 10.34
CA LEU A 587 -15.12 -51.12 9.71
C LEU A 587 -15.07 -50.99 8.18
N GLY A 588 -14.51 -52.01 7.54
CA GLY A 588 -14.77 -52.40 6.15
C GLY A 588 -13.64 -52.09 5.17
N GLU A 589 -13.34 -52.91 4.16
CA GLU A 589 -14.01 -54.11 3.69
C GLU A 589 -13.10 -54.84 2.68
N LYS A 590 -13.40 -56.12 2.48
CA LYS A 590 -12.81 -57.07 1.54
C LYS A 590 -12.94 -56.60 0.08
N ASN A 591 -12.07 -57.07 -0.80
CA ASN A 591 -12.51 -57.51 -2.13
C ASN A 591 -11.64 -58.60 -2.77
N TYR A 592 -12.35 -59.54 -3.37
CA TYR A 592 -11.90 -60.71 -4.11
C TYR A 592 -11.61 -60.38 -5.60
N ILE A 593 -11.09 -61.38 -6.33
CA ILE A 593 -11.48 -61.82 -7.71
C ILE A 593 -10.35 -61.81 -8.79
N THR A 594 -9.76 -63.01 -8.94
CA THR A 594 -9.60 -63.87 -10.16
C THR A 594 -8.55 -63.66 -11.27
N ARG A 595 -8.06 -64.86 -11.69
CA ARG A 595 -7.66 -65.38 -13.03
C ARG A 595 -6.45 -64.69 -13.67
N GLY A 596 -5.38 -65.34 -14.14
CA GLY A 596 -4.97 -66.71 -14.53
C GLY A 596 -3.75 -66.51 -15.48
N PRO A 597 -3.36 -67.44 -16.38
CA PRO A 597 -2.97 -68.84 -16.22
C PRO A 597 -1.50 -69.11 -16.69
N LYS A 598 -1.14 -70.41 -16.78
CA LYS A 598 0.08 -71.05 -17.35
C LYS A 598 1.23 -71.22 -16.34
N GLN A 599 1.84 -72.39 -16.16
CA GLN A 599 2.00 -73.60 -16.99
C GLN A 599 1.92 -74.86 -16.13
#